data_AF-A0A9X0A6X3-F1
#
_entry.id   AF-A0A9X0A6X3-F1
#
_cell.length_a   1.000
_cell.length_b   1.000
_cell.length_c   1.000
_cell.angle_alpha   90.00
_cell.angle_beta   90.00
_cell.angle_gamma   90.00
#
_symmetry.space_group_name_H-M   'P 1'
#
loop_
_entity.id
_entity.type
_entity.pdbx_description
1 polymer ?
#
loop_
_entity_poly.entity_id
_entity_poly.type
_entity_poly.pdbx_seq_one_letter_code
_entity_poly.pdbx_strand_id
1 'polypeptide(L)'
;MADSIKPKVMVVGHSFVHRLHSFLRRGKDSHFEQDLGLGHTCALRFFGTGGRTVPKTCLFDCETIKSFNPDVVILELGSNDLTAEDARPETVGSALADLVIHLFEVMNTSKIFVCQILHRTISPRPSYNIDVDKLNKYLKTVVNDIPNACYWRHRGMLLPSQDIIAVDGVHLNEHGQYLLYQSYHGAVIQALKLLDIRITT
;
A
#
# COMPACT_ATOMS: atom_id res chain seq x y z
N MET A 1 -16.09 -22.68 22.04
CA MET A 1 -15.55 -22.43 20.69
C MET A 1 -14.32 -21.58 20.89
N ALA A 2 -13.15 -22.04 20.48
CA ALA A 2 -11.96 -21.20 20.55
C ALA A 2 -12.18 -20.02 19.61
N ASP A 3 -12.09 -18.78 20.12
CA ASP A 3 -11.99 -17.61 19.25
C ASP A 3 -10.81 -17.85 18.33
N SER A 4 -11.08 -18.12 17.03
CA SER A 4 -10.00 -18.28 16.08
C SER A 4 -9.24 -16.95 16.04
N ILE A 5 -7.93 -17.00 16.26
CA ILE A 5 -7.09 -15.81 16.21
C ILE A 5 -7.31 -15.13 14.86
N LYS A 6 -7.78 -13.88 14.89
CA LYS A 6 -8.03 -13.11 13.67
C LYS A 6 -6.69 -12.83 12.96
N PRO A 7 -6.62 -12.98 11.63
CA PRO A 7 -5.45 -12.61 10.84
C PRO A 7 -5.11 -11.15 11.05
N LYS A 8 -3.82 -10.84 11.15
CA LYS A 8 -3.32 -9.48 11.28
C LYS A 8 -2.92 -8.95 9.92
N VAL A 9 -3.49 -7.82 9.56
CA VAL A 9 -3.23 -7.15 8.30
C VAL A 9 -2.66 -5.78 8.58
N MET A 10 -1.55 -5.43 7.92
CA MET A 10 -0.90 -4.14 8.06
C MET A 10 -0.79 -3.45 6.71
N VAL A 11 -1.36 -2.26 6.59
CA VAL A 11 -1.14 -1.37 5.43
C VAL A 11 0.01 -0.45 5.79
N VAL A 12 1.14 -0.60 5.12
CA VAL A 12 2.37 0.15 5.36
C VAL A 12 2.61 1.08 4.18
N GLY A 13 2.95 2.34 4.44
CA GLY A 13 3.29 3.22 3.34
C GLY A 13 3.62 4.64 3.70
N HIS A 14 3.56 5.51 2.70
CA HIS A 14 3.87 6.93 2.86
C HIS A 14 2.64 7.78 3.24
N SER A 15 2.62 9.03 2.77
CA SER A 15 1.57 10.01 3.03
C SER A 15 0.17 9.56 2.61
N PHE A 16 0.00 8.64 1.67
CA PHE A 16 -1.33 8.18 1.25
C PHE A 16 -1.99 7.34 2.34
N VAL A 17 -1.27 6.36 2.89
CA VAL A 17 -1.71 5.57 4.04
C VAL A 17 -1.98 6.46 5.25
N HIS A 18 -1.08 7.40 5.54
CA HIS A 18 -1.23 8.33 6.66
C HIS A 18 -2.49 9.20 6.54
N ARG A 19 -2.71 9.78 5.36
CA ARG A 19 -3.84 10.67 5.08
C ARG A 19 -5.15 9.92 5.02
N LEU A 20 -5.18 8.69 4.48
CA LEU A 20 -6.36 7.85 4.54
C LEU A 20 -6.70 7.53 5.99
N HIS A 21 -5.74 7.06 6.79
CA HIS A 21 -6.00 6.77 8.20
C HIS A 21 -6.53 8.01 8.96
N SER A 22 -5.96 9.18 8.68
CA SER A 22 -6.44 10.45 9.24
C SER A 22 -7.82 10.85 8.71
N PHE A 23 -8.15 10.50 7.47
CA PHE A 23 -9.48 10.69 6.88
C PHE A 23 -10.52 9.82 7.59
N LEU A 24 -10.24 8.52 7.79
CA LEU A 24 -11.13 7.59 8.50
C LEU A 24 -11.37 7.99 9.96
N ARG A 25 -10.31 8.41 10.67
CA ARG A 25 -10.41 8.84 12.07
C ARG A 25 -11.22 10.13 12.28
N ARG A 26 -11.35 10.97 11.24
CA ARG A 26 -12.18 12.17 11.32
C ARG A 26 -13.68 11.85 11.28
N GLY A 27 -14.07 10.64 10.88
CA GLY A 27 -15.44 10.11 11.03
C GLY A 27 -16.53 10.99 10.41
N LYS A 28 -16.21 11.74 9.34
CA LYS A 28 -17.14 12.70 8.74
C LYS A 28 -18.28 12.04 7.95
N ASP A 29 -18.11 10.78 7.58
CA ASP A 29 -19.05 10.03 6.76
C ASP A 29 -19.17 8.61 7.32
N SER A 30 -20.41 8.24 7.68
CA SER A 30 -20.77 6.94 8.27
C SER A 30 -20.55 5.75 7.34
N HIS A 31 -20.28 5.99 6.05
CA HIS A 31 -19.98 4.93 5.09
C HIS A 31 -18.54 4.41 5.18
N PHE A 32 -17.67 5.04 5.97
CA PHE A 32 -16.29 4.61 6.15
C PHE A 32 -16.04 4.06 7.55
N GLU A 33 -15.66 2.79 7.58
CA GLU A 33 -15.26 2.09 8.79
C GLU A 33 -13.74 2.16 8.94
N GLN A 34 -13.23 2.40 10.16
CA GLN A 34 -11.78 2.53 10.39
C GLN A 34 -11.00 1.24 10.11
N ASP A 35 -11.68 0.09 10.15
CA ASP A 35 -11.14 -1.24 9.88
C ASP A 35 -11.51 -1.73 8.47
N LEU A 36 -11.92 -0.82 7.58
CA LEU A 36 -12.44 -1.10 6.24
C LEU A 36 -13.74 -1.94 6.25
N GLY A 37 -14.45 -2.04 7.38
CA GLY A 37 -15.62 -2.90 7.54
C GLY A 37 -15.24 -4.36 7.78
N LEU A 38 -13.98 -4.64 8.13
CA LEU A 38 -13.41 -5.99 8.22
C LEU A 38 -13.03 -6.37 9.65
N GLY A 39 -13.47 -5.64 10.68
CA GLY A 39 -13.11 -5.89 12.08
C GLY A 39 -13.55 -7.25 12.61
N HIS A 40 -14.60 -7.85 12.04
CA HIS A 40 -15.01 -9.22 12.36
C HIS A 40 -14.11 -10.27 11.71
N THR A 41 -13.44 -9.92 10.61
CA THR A 41 -12.68 -10.85 9.77
C THR A 41 -11.18 -10.80 10.06
N CYS A 42 -10.62 -9.62 10.36
CA CYS A 42 -9.18 -9.44 10.57
C CYS A 42 -8.88 -8.30 11.56
N ALA A 43 -7.66 -8.29 12.12
CA ALA A 43 -7.11 -7.18 12.87
C ALA A 43 -6.30 -6.27 11.92
N LEU A 44 -6.91 -5.18 11.47
CA LEU A 44 -6.31 -4.24 10.53
C LEU A 44 -5.53 -3.12 11.25
N ARG A 45 -4.34 -2.78 10.74
CA ARG A 45 -3.57 -1.60 11.17
C ARG A 45 -3.06 -0.80 9.97
N PHE A 46 -3.29 0.51 9.99
CA PHE A 46 -2.64 1.45 9.09
C PHE A 46 -1.37 2.02 9.71
N PHE A 47 -0.26 1.94 8.99
CA PHE A 47 1.03 2.50 9.38
C PHE A 47 1.61 3.31 8.22
N GLY A 48 1.17 4.56 8.16
CA GLY A 48 1.58 5.50 7.13
C GLY A 48 2.39 6.64 7.72
N THR A 49 3.52 6.96 7.09
CA THR A 49 4.30 8.15 7.49
C THR A 49 4.73 8.99 6.29
N GLY A 50 4.52 10.30 6.37
CA GLY A 50 4.86 11.24 5.30
C GLY A 50 6.34 11.16 4.87
N GLY A 51 6.57 11.28 3.55
CA GLY A 51 7.91 11.31 2.96
C GLY A 51 8.72 10.01 3.05
N ARG A 52 8.08 8.88 3.43
CA ARG A 52 8.75 7.57 3.43
C ARG A 52 9.11 7.14 2.02
N THR A 53 10.36 6.70 1.91
CA THR A 53 10.97 6.01 0.78
C THR A 53 11.23 4.57 1.21
N VAL A 54 11.49 3.66 0.28
CA VAL A 54 11.77 2.26 0.62
C VAL A 54 12.94 2.13 1.61
N PRO A 55 14.10 2.80 1.40
CA PRO A 55 15.21 2.72 2.35
C PRO A 55 14.86 3.27 3.74
N LYS A 56 14.07 4.35 3.81
CA LYS A 56 13.64 4.92 5.09
C LYS A 56 12.70 3.98 5.83
N THR A 57 11.84 3.27 5.12
CA THR A 57 10.96 2.26 5.73
C THR A 57 11.77 1.09 6.27
N CYS A 58 12.76 0.58 5.52
CA CYS A 58 13.66 -0.44 6.04
C CYS A 58 14.38 0.00 7.32
N LEU A 59 14.83 1.26 7.35
CA LEU A 59 15.62 1.79 8.46
C LEU A 59 14.78 2.11 9.72
N PHE A 60 13.59 2.70 9.54
CA PHE A 60 12.83 3.29 10.67
C PHE A 60 11.57 2.51 11.03
N ASP A 61 11.03 1.71 10.11
CA ASP A 61 9.67 1.18 10.24
C ASP A 61 9.67 -0.34 10.46
N CYS A 62 10.75 -1.05 10.10
CA CYS A 62 10.85 -2.51 10.20
C CYS A 62 10.55 -3.07 11.60
N GLU A 63 11.05 -2.45 12.68
CA GLU A 63 10.75 -2.89 14.05
C GLU A 63 9.27 -2.73 14.42
N THR A 64 8.59 -1.72 13.87
CA THR A 64 7.14 -1.55 14.07
C THR A 64 6.36 -2.63 13.33
N ILE A 65 6.78 -2.97 12.11
CA ILE A 65 6.15 -4.06 11.33
C ILE A 65 6.37 -5.39 12.05
N LYS A 66 7.60 -5.68 12.45
CA LYS A 66 7.99 -6.89 13.17
C LYS A 66 7.25 -7.06 14.49
N SER A 67 7.12 -5.99 15.28
CA SER A 67 6.41 -6.04 16.56
C SER A 67 4.90 -6.26 16.41
N PHE A 68 4.29 -5.79 15.31
CA PHE A 68 2.90 -6.10 15.01
C PHE A 68 2.71 -7.58 14.57
N ASN A 69 3.74 -8.14 13.93
CA ASN A 69 3.80 -9.50 13.39
C ASN A 69 2.60 -9.81 12.47
N PRO A 70 2.48 -9.11 11.32
CA PRO A 70 1.36 -9.27 10.40
C PRO A 70 1.43 -10.57 9.59
N ASP A 71 0.27 -11.19 9.39
CA ASP A 71 0.09 -12.28 8.41
C ASP A 71 0.04 -11.73 6.98
N VAL A 72 -0.49 -10.51 6.82
CA VAL A 72 -0.57 -9.81 5.53
C VAL A 72 0.02 -8.42 5.64
N VAL A 73 0.87 -8.05 4.68
CA VAL A 73 1.34 -6.67 4.50
C VAL A 73 0.88 -6.12 3.14
N ILE A 74 0.31 -4.92 3.13
CA ILE A 74 -0.01 -4.16 1.91
C ILE A 74 0.92 -2.95 1.87
N LEU A 75 1.76 -2.84 0.83
CA LEU A 75 2.80 -1.82 0.67
C LEU A 75 2.37 -0.73 -0.30
N GLU A 76 2.27 0.51 0.19
CA GLU A 76 2.08 1.73 -0.58
C GLU A 76 3.35 2.60 -0.51
N LEU A 77 4.34 2.26 -1.35
CA LEU A 77 5.70 2.81 -1.33
C LEU A 77 6.23 3.06 -2.75
N GLY A 78 7.39 3.72 -2.87
CA GLY A 78 8.07 3.95 -4.15
C GLY A 78 7.79 5.31 -4.80
N SER A 79 6.64 5.92 -4.52
CA SER A 79 6.28 7.21 -5.13
C SER A 79 7.23 8.35 -4.73
N ASN A 80 7.73 8.36 -3.49
CA ASN A 80 8.69 9.36 -3.05
C ASN A 80 10.11 9.07 -3.55
N ASP A 81 10.46 7.80 -3.72
CA ASP A 81 11.75 7.36 -4.25
C ASP A 81 11.96 7.90 -5.67
N LEU A 82 10.90 7.91 -6.49
CA LEU A 82 10.93 8.48 -7.85
C LEU A 82 11.07 10.01 -7.92
N THR A 83 11.07 10.72 -6.78
CA THR A 83 11.25 12.18 -6.76
C THR A 83 12.72 12.60 -6.75
N ALA A 84 13.64 11.68 -6.46
CA ALA A 84 15.06 11.96 -6.54
C ALA A 84 15.50 12.12 -8.01
N GLU A 85 16.46 13.01 -8.24
CA GLU A 85 16.94 13.37 -9.59
C GLU A 85 17.54 12.17 -10.33
N ASP A 86 18.28 11.33 -9.62
CA ASP A 86 18.95 10.13 -10.10
C ASP A 86 18.11 8.85 -9.99
N ALA A 87 16.86 8.95 -9.53
CA ALA A 87 16.02 7.77 -9.33
C ALA A 87 15.82 7.01 -10.66
N ARG A 88 16.00 5.69 -10.61
CA ARG A 88 15.71 4.79 -11.74
C ARG A 88 14.59 3.85 -11.34
N PRO A 89 13.52 3.71 -12.15
CA PRO A 89 12.42 2.80 -11.88
C PRO A 89 12.86 1.39 -11.50
N GLU A 90 13.85 0.84 -12.19
CA GLU A 90 14.36 -0.51 -11.96
C GLU A 90 15.07 -0.62 -10.60
N THR A 91 15.74 0.44 -10.16
CA THR A 91 16.41 0.48 -8.84
C THR A 91 15.39 0.57 -7.71
N VAL A 92 14.36 1.41 -7.87
CA VAL A 92 13.25 1.49 -6.91
C VAL A 92 12.47 0.17 -6.86
N GLY A 93 12.22 -0.43 -8.03
CA GLY A 93 11.54 -1.71 -8.14
C GLY A 93 12.32 -2.87 -7.51
N SER A 94 13.64 -2.90 -7.68
CA SER A 94 14.51 -3.89 -7.01
C SER A 94 14.49 -3.70 -5.51
N ALA A 95 14.59 -2.46 -5.01
CA ALA A 95 14.51 -2.20 -3.57
C ALA A 95 13.16 -2.61 -2.97
N LEU A 96 12.04 -2.43 -3.70
CA LEU A 96 10.73 -2.94 -3.29
C LEU A 96 10.70 -4.47 -3.26
N ALA A 97 11.28 -5.13 -4.26
CA ALA A 97 11.38 -6.59 -4.29
C ALA A 97 12.21 -7.12 -3.11
N ASP A 98 13.34 -6.50 -2.80
CA ASP A 98 14.18 -6.85 -1.66
C ASP A 98 13.42 -6.68 -0.33
N LEU A 99 12.63 -5.61 -0.19
CA LEU A 99 11.77 -5.41 0.97
C LEU A 99 10.69 -6.51 1.05
N VAL A 100 10.06 -6.89 -0.05
CA VAL A 100 9.07 -7.99 -0.09
C VAL A 100 9.71 -9.30 0.38
N ILE A 101 10.90 -9.64 -0.14
CA ILE A 101 11.65 -10.84 0.26
C ILE A 101 11.98 -10.78 1.75
N HIS A 102 12.44 -9.63 2.25
CA HIS A 102 12.72 -9.45 3.67
C HIS A 102 11.49 -9.64 4.56
N LEU A 103 10.33 -9.10 4.17
CA LEU A 103 9.07 -9.28 4.90
C LEU A 103 8.64 -10.76 4.92
N PHE A 104 8.82 -11.47 3.80
CA PHE A 104 8.49 -12.89 3.70
C PHE A 104 9.45 -13.76 4.53
N GLU A 105 10.75 -13.71 4.22
CA GLU A 105 11.74 -14.66 4.75
C GLU A 105 12.21 -14.33 6.16
N VAL A 106 12.27 -13.04 6.53
CA VAL A 106 12.81 -12.61 7.83
C VAL A 106 11.69 -12.28 8.82
N MET A 107 10.59 -11.70 8.34
CA MET A 107 9.45 -11.35 9.21
C MET A 107 8.32 -12.39 9.19
N ASN A 108 8.44 -13.48 8.42
CA ASN A 108 7.44 -14.55 8.31
C ASN A 108 6.04 -14.05 7.91
N THR A 109 5.95 -12.94 7.16
CA THR A 109 4.67 -12.46 6.63
C THR A 109 4.17 -13.43 5.56
N SER A 110 2.93 -13.89 5.66
CA SER A 110 2.39 -14.95 4.80
C SER A 110 1.92 -14.46 3.43
N LYS A 111 1.43 -13.22 3.30
CA LYS A 111 1.09 -12.59 2.01
C LYS A 111 1.54 -11.14 1.96
N ILE A 112 2.18 -10.74 0.87
CA ILE A 112 2.58 -9.34 0.65
C ILE A 112 1.94 -8.80 -0.63
N PHE A 113 1.31 -7.63 -0.55
CA PHE A 113 0.74 -6.94 -1.70
C PHE A 113 1.53 -5.66 -1.93
N VAL A 114 2.07 -5.46 -3.14
CA VAL A 114 2.72 -4.20 -3.52
C VAL A 114 1.75 -3.40 -4.37
N CYS A 115 1.30 -2.27 -3.84
CA CYS A 115 0.38 -1.39 -4.53
C CYS A 115 1.04 -0.70 -5.72
N GLN A 116 0.21 -0.44 -6.72
CA GLN A 116 0.51 0.42 -7.84
C GLN A 116 0.91 1.83 -7.39
N ILE A 117 1.99 2.37 -7.96
CA ILE A 117 2.37 3.77 -7.78
C ILE A 117 1.44 4.65 -8.61
N LEU A 118 0.86 5.68 -7.98
CA LEU A 118 -0.02 6.63 -8.66
C LEU A 118 0.78 7.75 -9.35
N HIS A 119 0.21 8.23 -10.46
CA HIS A 119 0.65 9.45 -11.13
C HIS A 119 0.43 10.68 -10.24
N ARG A 120 1.21 11.73 -10.51
CA ARG A 120 1.08 13.05 -9.89
C ARG A 120 0.80 14.08 -10.96
N THR A 121 0.03 15.12 -10.65
CA THR A 121 -0.15 16.27 -11.55
C THR A 121 0.95 17.32 -11.33
N ILE A 122 1.55 17.37 -10.14
CA ILE A 122 2.71 18.21 -9.82
C ILE A 122 3.82 17.30 -9.26
N SER A 123 5.00 17.37 -9.85
CA SER A 123 6.19 16.65 -9.39
C SER A 123 7.45 17.48 -9.63
N PRO A 124 8.46 17.43 -8.74
CA PRO A 124 9.73 18.09 -8.97
C PRO A 124 10.48 17.51 -10.19
N ARG A 125 10.13 16.30 -10.62
CA ARG A 125 10.78 15.61 -11.73
C ARG A 125 9.84 15.56 -12.96
N PRO A 126 10.19 16.17 -14.10
CA PRO A 126 9.35 16.18 -15.29
C PRO A 126 9.02 14.78 -15.83
N SER A 127 9.95 13.83 -15.70
CA SER A 127 9.75 12.44 -16.15
C SER A 127 8.98 11.56 -15.15
N TYR A 128 8.52 12.11 -14.03
CA TYR A 128 7.96 11.32 -12.92
C TYR A 128 6.88 10.33 -13.38
N ASN A 129 5.86 10.77 -14.13
CA ASN A 129 4.77 9.87 -14.55
C ASN A 129 5.24 8.81 -15.56
N ILE A 130 6.22 9.14 -16.42
CA ILE A 130 6.86 8.16 -17.32
C ILE A 130 7.59 7.09 -16.50
N ASP A 131 8.26 7.51 -15.43
CA ASP A 131 9.01 6.63 -14.55
C ASP A 131 8.08 5.81 -13.63
N VAL A 132 6.92 6.35 -13.26
CA VAL A 132 5.82 5.59 -12.62
C VAL A 132 5.32 4.48 -13.54
N ASP A 133 5.11 4.76 -14.83
CA ASP A 133 4.64 3.74 -15.78
C ASP A 133 5.66 2.59 -15.91
N LYS A 134 6.94 2.94 -16.02
CA LYS A 134 8.03 1.96 -16.05
C LYS A 134 8.10 1.15 -14.76
N LEU A 135 8.04 1.81 -13.60
CA LEU A 135 8.09 1.14 -12.30
C LEU A 135 6.90 0.19 -12.11
N ASN A 136 5.68 0.64 -12.42
CA ASN A 136 4.49 -0.21 -12.33
C ASN A 136 4.57 -1.42 -13.26
N LYS A 137 5.10 -1.24 -14.48
CA LYS A 137 5.35 -2.36 -15.40
C LYS A 137 6.37 -3.34 -14.83
N TYR A 138 7.47 -2.83 -14.29
CA TYR A 138 8.49 -3.64 -13.63
C TYR A 138 7.92 -4.44 -12.45
N LEU A 139 7.23 -3.77 -11.52
CA LEU A 139 6.64 -4.39 -10.33
C LEU A 139 5.61 -5.45 -10.68
N LYS A 140 4.79 -5.22 -11.71
CA LYS A 140 3.82 -6.21 -12.18
C LYS A 140 4.48 -7.53 -12.60
N THR A 141 5.69 -7.48 -13.13
CA THR A 141 6.45 -8.70 -13.46
C THR A 141 7.14 -9.23 -12.21
N VAL A 142 8.04 -8.44 -11.62
CA VAL A 142 8.95 -8.92 -10.58
C VAL A 142 8.24 -9.32 -9.29
N VAL A 143 7.24 -8.57 -8.83
CA VAL A 143 6.53 -8.90 -7.59
C VAL A 143 5.73 -10.19 -7.73
N ASN A 144 5.13 -10.44 -8.90
CA ASN A 144 4.32 -11.65 -9.11
C ASN A 144 5.18 -12.91 -9.31
N ASP A 145 6.49 -12.76 -9.59
CA ASP A 145 7.44 -13.87 -9.64
C ASP A 145 7.94 -14.26 -8.23
N ILE A 146 7.73 -13.41 -7.21
CA ILE A 146 8.11 -13.70 -5.81
C ILE A 146 7.01 -14.53 -5.15
N PRO A 147 7.33 -15.68 -4.52
CA PRO A 147 6.34 -16.48 -3.80
C PRO A 147 5.60 -15.66 -2.75
N ASN A 148 4.28 -15.86 -2.67
CA ASN A 148 3.40 -15.20 -1.70
C ASN A 148 3.29 -13.67 -1.83
N ALA A 149 3.86 -13.08 -2.88
CA ALA A 149 3.71 -11.67 -3.19
C ALA A 149 2.74 -11.45 -4.36
N CYS A 150 2.06 -10.30 -4.37
CA CYS A 150 1.12 -9.92 -5.42
C CYS A 150 1.26 -8.44 -5.75
N TYR A 151 1.31 -8.11 -7.04
CA TYR A 151 1.13 -6.74 -7.48
C TYR A 151 -0.36 -6.35 -7.42
N TRP A 152 -0.68 -5.28 -6.68
CA TRP A 152 -2.05 -4.79 -6.53
C TRP A 152 -2.30 -3.52 -7.34
N ARG A 153 -3.28 -3.59 -8.24
CA ARG A 153 -3.68 -2.45 -9.06
C ARG A 153 -4.82 -1.67 -8.42
N HIS A 154 -4.63 -0.37 -8.24
CA HIS A 154 -5.71 0.55 -7.87
C HIS A 154 -6.67 0.77 -9.06
N ARG A 155 -7.70 -0.06 -9.16
CA ARG A 155 -8.74 0.07 -10.20
C ARG A 155 -9.41 1.45 -10.09
N GLY A 156 -9.51 2.16 -11.22
CA GLY A 156 -10.09 3.50 -11.28
C GLY A 156 -9.16 4.66 -10.91
N MET A 157 -7.91 4.39 -10.51
CA MET A 157 -6.95 5.44 -10.08
C MET A 157 -5.72 5.57 -10.99
N LEU A 158 -5.72 4.91 -12.17
CA LEU A 158 -4.56 4.81 -13.05
C LEU A 158 -4.26 6.10 -13.80
N LEU A 159 -5.29 6.81 -14.26
CA LEU A 159 -5.11 8.04 -15.01
C LEU A 159 -5.14 9.19 -14.00
N PRO A 160 -4.32 10.24 -14.18
CA PRO A 160 -4.48 11.48 -13.46
C PRO A 160 -5.75 12.15 -13.98
N SER A 161 -6.91 11.59 -13.68
CA SER A 161 -8.13 12.38 -13.73
C SER A 161 -7.94 13.43 -12.64
N GLN A 162 -7.98 14.70 -13.04
CA GLN A 162 -7.77 15.85 -12.16
C GLN A 162 -8.74 15.87 -10.96
N ASP A 163 -9.77 15.01 -10.98
CA ASP A 163 -10.83 14.89 -10.00
C ASP A 163 -10.46 14.04 -8.76
N ILE A 164 -9.35 13.30 -8.73
CA ILE A 164 -8.94 12.51 -7.55
C ILE A 164 -7.70 13.07 -6.84
N ILE A 165 -6.91 13.90 -7.52
CA ILE A 165 -5.72 14.55 -6.98
C ILE A 165 -6.12 15.91 -6.38
N ALA A 166 -5.56 16.24 -5.22
CA ALA A 166 -5.74 17.51 -4.55
C ALA A 166 -4.98 18.63 -5.26
N VAL A 167 -5.24 19.88 -4.86
CA VAL A 167 -4.62 21.07 -5.46
C VAL A 167 -3.09 21.08 -5.35
N ASP A 168 -2.51 20.38 -4.38
CA ASP A 168 -1.05 20.22 -4.27
C ASP A 168 -0.43 19.33 -5.36
N GLY A 169 -1.27 18.69 -6.16
CA GLY A 169 -0.90 17.86 -7.29
C GLY A 169 -0.19 16.55 -6.96
N VAL A 170 -0.09 16.21 -5.68
CA VAL A 170 0.61 15.01 -5.20
C VAL A 170 -0.33 14.10 -4.43
N HIS A 171 -1.16 14.66 -3.55
CA HIS A 171 -1.99 13.89 -2.64
C HIS A 171 -3.41 13.72 -3.16
N LEU A 172 -4.12 12.73 -2.62
CA LEU A 172 -5.52 12.50 -2.94
C LEU A 172 -6.44 13.51 -2.26
N ASN A 173 -7.44 13.99 -2.97
CA ASN A 173 -8.58 14.71 -2.40
C ASN A 173 -9.60 13.74 -1.76
N GLU A 174 -10.74 14.20 -1.28
CA GLU A 174 -11.74 13.33 -0.62
C GLU A 174 -12.26 12.21 -1.53
N HIS A 175 -12.51 12.48 -2.81
CA HIS A 175 -12.90 11.45 -3.76
C HIS A 175 -11.79 10.42 -4.00
N GLY A 176 -10.54 10.88 -4.12
CA GLY A 176 -9.37 9.99 -4.21
C GLY A 176 -9.19 9.14 -2.95
N GLN A 177 -9.44 9.68 -1.75
CA GLN A 177 -9.40 8.90 -0.50
C GLN A 177 -10.48 7.81 -0.48
N TYR A 178 -11.68 8.09 -0.99
CA TYR A 178 -12.74 7.07 -1.15
C TYR A 178 -12.28 5.93 -2.06
N LEU A 179 -11.68 6.22 -3.21
CA LEU A 179 -11.19 5.18 -4.12
C LEU A 179 -10.04 4.38 -3.50
N LEU A 180 -9.13 5.04 -2.77
CA LEU A 180 -8.05 4.36 -2.07
C LEU A 180 -8.57 3.44 -0.96
N TYR A 181 -9.58 3.88 -0.20
CA TYR A 181 -10.30 3.05 0.78
C TYR A 181 -10.84 1.77 0.14
N GLN A 182 -11.60 1.90 -0.96
CA GLN A 182 -12.16 0.76 -1.67
C GLN A 182 -11.07 -0.16 -2.22
N SER A 183 -9.96 0.42 -2.65
CA SER A 183 -8.84 -0.36 -3.16
C SER A 183 -8.13 -1.17 -2.08
N TYR A 184 -7.85 -0.58 -0.92
CA TYR A 184 -7.29 -1.33 0.21
C TYR A 184 -8.28 -2.37 0.73
N HIS A 185 -9.57 -2.06 0.81
CA HIS A 185 -10.59 -3.04 1.19
C HIS A 185 -10.54 -4.27 0.26
N GLY A 186 -10.49 -4.04 -1.06
CA GLY A 186 -10.31 -5.11 -2.04
C GLY A 186 -9.00 -5.89 -1.87
N ALA A 187 -7.89 -5.20 -1.58
CA ALA A 187 -6.59 -5.84 -1.37
C ALA A 187 -6.61 -6.75 -0.14
N VAL A 188 -7.18 -6.27 0.98
CA VAL A 188 -7.32 -7.04 2.21
C VAL A 188 -8.20 -8.27 1.97
N ILE A 189 -9.37 -8.12 1.36
CA ILE A 189 -10.24 -9.26 1.03
C ILE A 189 -9.50 -10.28 0.17
N GLN A 190 -8.78 -9.84 -0.87
CA GLN A 190 -8.06 -10.74 -1.74
C GLN A 190 -6.94 -11.47 -0.99
N ALA A 191 -6.20 -10.77 -0.15
CA ALA A 191 -5.13 -11.38 0.65
C ALA A 191 -5.68 -12.43 1.63
N LEU A 192 -6.79 -12.14 2.30
CA LEU A 192 -7.45 -13.07 3.23
C LEU A 192 -7.97 -14.33 2.51
N LYS A 193 -8.51 -14.19 1.29
CA LYS A 193 -8.89 -15.35 0.46
C LYS A 193 -7.68 -16.23 0.13
N LEU A 194 -6.54 -15.63 -0.18
CA LEU A 194 -5.31 -16.34 -0.49
C LEU A 194 -4.61 -16.95 0.74
N LEU A 195 -5.04 -16.59 1.95
CA LEU A 195 -4.66 -17.24 3.19
C LEU A 195 -5.59 -18.43 3.55
N ASP A 196 -6.53 -18.81 2.66
CA ASP A 196 -7.56 -19.82 2.88
C ASP A 196 -8.49 -19.54 4.07
N ILE A 197 -8.73 -18.26 4.35
CA ILE A 197 -9.57 -17.84 5.46
C ILE A 197 -10.98 -17.64 4.95
N ARG A 198 -11.94 -18.37 5.54
CA ARG A 198 -13.36 -18.24 5.21
C ARG A 198 -13.82 -16.82 5.52
N ILE A 199 -14.01 -16.01 4.49
CA ILE A 199 -14.64 -14.70 4.60
C ILE A 199 -16.14 -14.95 4.74
N THR A 200 -16.68 -14.87 5.96
CA THR A 200 -18.12 -14.72 6.16
C THR A 200 -18.50 -13.29 5.83
N THR A 201 -19.09 -13.11 4.64
CA THR A 201 -19.77 -11.87 4.22
C THR A 201 -21.11 -11.72 4.91
#